data_AF-A0A969F3I0-F1
#
_entry.id   AF-A0A969F3I0-F1
#
_cell.length_a   1.000
_cell.length_b   1.000
_cell.length_c   1.000
_cell.angle_alpha   90.00
_cell.angle_beta   90.00
_cell.angle_gamma   90.00
#
_symmetry.space_group_name_H-M   'P 1'
#
loop_
_entity.id
_entity.type
_entity.pdbx_description
1 polymer ?
#
loop_
_entity_poly.entity_id
_entity_poly.type
_entity_poly.pdbx_seq_one_letter_code
_entity_poly.pdbx_strand_id
1 'polypeptide(L)'
;MGSGRDDFTRQAVTAVTGRDLLPDPPGVVGARLLGDATVRMCGILMEEEAGTLICLPGNRREMSFLLETEVLPYLRQQIHTETRAGWTLLRSVGLMESNLKQDLADLATDPQHRVTFDSFAGQTNIACGCRPIRTRKCRMN
;
A
#
# COMPACT_ATOMS: atom_id res chain seq x y z
N MET A 1 1.51 -16.84 4.01
CA MET A 1 1.88 -18.07 3.30
C MET A 1 1.61 -19.24 4.24
N GLY A 2 0.43 -19.84 4.18
CA GLY A 2 0.09 -20.99 5.00
C GLY A 2 0.70 -22.28 4.48
N SER A 3 0.78 -23.29 5.35
CA SER A 3 1.13 -24.68 4.99
C SER A 3 -0.07 -25.46 4.42
N GLY A 4 -1.09 -24.75 3.94
CA GLY A 4 -2.32 -25.36 3.42
C GLY A 4 -2.07 -25.96 2.05
N ARG A 5 -2.80 -27.04 1.72
CA ARG A 5 -2.75 -27.72 0.42
C ARG A 5 -3.04 -26.77 -0.76
N ASP A 6 -3.73 -25.66 -0.49
CA ASP A 6 -4.15 -24.67 -1.48
C ASP A 6 -3.28 -23.40 -1.49
N ASP A 7 -2.17 -23.36 -0.75
CA ASP A 7 -1.23 -22.22 -0.81
C ASP A 7 -0.19 -22.44 -1.91
N PHE A 8 -0.48 -21.86 -3.07
CA PHE A 8 0.38 -21.91 -4.26
C PHE A 8 1.21 -20.65 -4.45
N THR A 9 1.23 -19.73 -3.50
CA THR A 9 1.82 -18.41 -3.72
C THR A 9 3.31 -18.50 -4.03
N ARG A 10 4.05 -19.39 -3.34
CA ARG A 10 5.48 -19.62 -3.64
C ARG A 10 5.70 -20.19 -5.03
N GLN A 11 4.85 -21.13 -5.45
CA GLN A 11 4.91 -21.74 -6.78
C GLN A 11 4.56 -20.74 -7.89
N ALA A 12 3.62 -19.83 -7.62
CA ALA A 12 3.27 -18.75 -8.53
C ALA A 12 4.43 -17.75 -8.66
N VAL A 13 5.10 -17.41 -7.55
CA VAL A 13 6.29 -16.56 -7.60
C VAL A 13 7.38 -17.19 -8.46
N THR A 14 7.71 -18.47 -8.25
CA THR A 14 8.73 -19.15 -9.06
C THR A 14 8.36 -19.25 -10.53
N ALA A 15 7.08 -19.46 -10.84
CA ALA A 15 6.61 -19.50 -12.22
C ALA A 15 6.75 -18.13 -12.92
N VAL A 16 6.53 -17.03 -12.21
CA VAL A 16 6.61 -15.68 -12.78
C VAL A 16 8.06 -15.20 -12.88
N THR A 17 8.91 -15.59 -11.93
CA THR A 17 10.27 -15.05 -11.83
C THR A 17 11.34 -16.00 -12.35
N GLY A 18 10.97 -17.23 -12.69
CA GLY A 18 11.89 -18.27 -13.16
C GLY A 18 12.89 -18.76 -12.11
N ARG A 19 12.65 -18.46 -10.83
CA ARG A 19 13.55 -18.84 -9.72
C ARG A 19 13.18 -20.18 -9.13
N ASP A 20 14.16 -20.86 -8.53
CA ASP A 20 13.92 -22.17 -7.90
C ASP A 20 13.21 -22.05 -6.54
N LEU A 21 12.43 -23.09 -6.22
CA LEU A 21 11.82 -23.26 -4.90
C LEU A 21 12.86 -23.78 -3.91
N LEU A 22 12.85 -23.23 -2.70
CA LEU A 22 13.63 -23.72 -1.58
C LEU A 22 12.72 -24.41 -0.55
N PRO A 23 13.20 -25.46 0.14
CA PRO A 23 12.42 -26.15 1.17
C PRO A 23 12.19 -25.25 2.40
N ASP A 24 13.18 -24.43 2.75
CA ASP A 24 13.13 -23.55 3.92
C ASP A 24 12.63 -22.14 3.56
N PRO A 25 11.97 -21.43 4.49
CA PRO A 25 11.61 -20.02 4.32
C PRO A 25 12.86 -19.19 3.95
N PRO A 26 12.77 -18.29 2.97
CA PRO A 26 11.55 -17.75 2.32
C PRO A 26 10.91 -18.65 1.25
N GLY A 27 11.55 -19.75 0.89
CA GLY A 27 11.01 -20.76 -0.01
C GLY A 27 11.17 -20.47 -1.50
N VAL A 28 11.85 -19.36 -1.85
CA VAL A 28 12.21 -18.98 -3.21
C VAL A 28 13.62 -18.39 -3.20
N VAL A 29 14.46 -18.77 -4.18
CA VAL A 29 15.85 -18.30 -4.27
C VAL A 29 15.90 -16.78 -4.41
N GLY A 30 16.69 -16.12 -3.56
CA GLY A 30 16.91 -14.68 -3.58
C GLY A 30 15.67 -13.84 -3.23
N ALA A 31 14.61 -14.46 -2.70
CA ALA A 31 13.57 -13.74 -1.99
C ALA A 31 14.07 -13.39 -0.58
N ARG A 32 13.62 -12.26 -0.05
CA ARG A 32 13.76 -11.87 1.35
C ARG A 32 12.50 -12.27 2.11
N LEU A 33 12.67 -12.87 3.28
CA LEU A 33 11.56 -13.14 4.18
C LEU A 33 11.07 -11.83 4.81
N LEU A 34 9.75 -11.64 4.87
CA LEU A 34 9.11 -10.60 5.67
C LEU A 34 8.51 -11.23 6.92
N GLY A 35 8.82 -10.67 8.09
CA GLY A 35 8.45 -11.19 9.39
C GLY A 35 9.37 -12.31 9.88
N ASP A 36 8.85 -13.08 10.84
CA ASP A 36 9.56 -14.18 11.47
C ASP A 36 9.17 -15.52 10.81
N ALA A 37 10.17 -16.36 10.52
CA ALA A 37 10.00 -17.70 9.96
C ALA A 37 9.23 -18.66 10.88
N THR A 38 9.22 -18.39 12.19
CA THR A 38 8.52 -19.19 13.21
C THR A 38 7.02 -18.90 13.28
N VAL A 39 6.61 -17.71 12.84
CA VAL A 39 5.18 -17.37 12.71
C VAL A 39 4.66 -18.07 11.46
N ARG A 40 3.56 -18.84 11.61
CA ARG A 40 2.94 -19.65 10.54
C ARG A 40 2.55 -18.86 9.28
N MET A 41 2.70 -17.54 9.28
CA MET A 41 2.26 -16.63 8.23
C MET A 41 3.31 -15.53 8.02
N CYS A 42 4.36 -15.86 7.28
CA CYS A 42 5.35 -14.90 6.78
C CYS A 42 4.96 -14.36 5.39
N GLY A 43 5.56 -13.23 5.01
CA GLY A 43 5.53 -12.69 3.65
C GLY A 43 6.86 -12.92 2.93
N ILE A 44 6.88 -12.66 1.63
CA ILE A 44 8.12 -12.66 0.83
C ILE A 44 8.22 -11.37 0.03
N LEU A 45 9.43 -10.85 -0.09
CA LEU A 45 9.78 -9.68 -0.89
C LEU A 45 10.88 -10.08 -1.85
N MET A 46 10.77 -9.66 -3.11
CA MET A 46 11.77 -9.94 -4.11
C MET A 46 11.95 -8.77 -5.05
N GLU A 47 13.19 -8.45 -5.34
CA GLU A 47 13.57 -7.42 -6.31
C GLU A 47 13.84 -8.10 -7.66
N GLU A 48 13.15 -7.62 -8.69
CA GLU A 48 13.33 -7.99 -10.09
C GLU A 48 13.69 -6.74 -10.90
N GLU A 49 14.29 -6.90 -12.07
CA GLU A 49 14.67 -5.78 -12.93
C GLU A 49 13.47 -4.88 -13.31
N ALA A 50 12.28 -5.48 -13.44
CA ALA A 50 11.05 -4.78 -13.77
C ALA A 50 10.35 -4.13 -12.56
N GLY A 51 10.76 -4.45 -11.32
CA GLY A 51 10.15 -3.91 -10.11
C GLY A 51 10.24 -4.84 -8.90
N THR A 52 9.63 -4.43 -7.79
CA THR A 52 9.60 -5.26 -6.57
C THR A 52 8.29 -6.05 -6.47
N LEU A 53 8.40 -7.37 -6.31
CA LEU A 53 7.30 -8.27 -6.00
C LEU A 53 7.19 -8.44 -4.47
N ILE A 54 6.00 -8.19 -3.92
CA ILE A 54 5.74 -8.32 -2.48
C ILE A 54 4.50 -9.18 -2.28
N CYS A 55 4.65 -10.31 -1.60
CA CYS A 55 3.56 -11.20 -1.26
C CYS A 55 3.33 -11.18 0.26
N LEU A 56 2.14 -10.75 0.67
CA LEU A 56 1.74 -10.66 2.07
C LEU A 56 0.80 -11.80 2.47
N PRO A 57 0.73 -12.16 3.77
CA PRO A 57 -0.22 -13.17 4.25
C PRO A 57 -1.67 -12.71 4.08
N GLY A 58 -2.60 -13.67 3.94
CA GLY A 58 -4.02 -13.36 3.74
C GLY A 58 -4.77 -12.87 4.99
N ASN A 59 -4.20 -13.02 6.18
CA ASN A 59 -4.81 -12.52 7.41
C ASN A 59 -4.66 -10.99 7.47
N ARG A 60 -5.77 -10.26 7.57
CA ARG A 60 -5.76 -8.79 7.59
C ARG A 60 -4.86 -8.19 8.68
N ARG A 61 -4.84 -8.78 9.88
CA ARG A 61 -4.04 -8.23 11.01
C ARG A 61 -2.54 -8.38 10.76
N GLU A 62 -2.12 -9.56 10.31
CA GLU A 62 -0.72 -9.86 10.01
C GLU A 62 -0.23 -9.11 8.77
N MET A 63 -1.08 -9.05 7.74
CA MET A 63 -0.82 -8.26 6.53
C MET A 63 -0.59 -6.79 6.89
N SER A 64 -1.50 -6.17 7.65
CA SER A 64 -1.35 -4.78 8.08
C SER A 64 -0.08 -4.57 8.90
N PHE A 65 0.23 -5.50 9.81
CA PHE A 65 1.45 -5.45 10.61
C PHE A 65 2.71 -5.44 9.72
N LEU A 66 2.89 -6.44 8.85
CA LEU A 66 4.07 -6.54 7.97
C LEU A 66 4.14 -5.38 6.97
N LEU A 67 2.98 -4.89 6.52
CA LEU A 67 2.92 -3.75 5.63
C LEU A 67 3.46 -2.49 6.30
N GLU A 68 3.05 -2.23 7.55
CA GLU A 68 3.48 -1.04 8.30
C GLU A 68 4.92 -1.13 8.81
N THR A 69 5.37 -2.31 9.26
CA THR A 69 6.67 -2.49 9.91
C THR A 69 7.81 -2.74 8.95
N GLU A 70 7.56 -3.38 7.80
CA GLU A 70 8.63 -3.79 6.87
C GLU A 70 8.46 -3.26 5.46
N VAL A 71 7.26 -3.41 4.86
CA VAL A 71 7.05 -3.04 3.44
C VAL A 71 7.08 -1.54 3.23
N LEU A 72 6.30 -0.77 3.97
CA LEU A 72 6.24 0.68 3.80
C LEU A 72 7.60 1.35 4.08
N PRO A 73 8.36 0.99 5.13
CA PRO A 73 9.71 1.49 5.32
C PRO A 73 10.65 1.16 4.17
N TYR A 74 10.62 -0.09 3.67
CA TYR A 74 11.41 -0.49 2.50
C TYR A 74 11.07 0.33 1.26
N LEU A 75 9.78 0.48 0.94
CA LEU A 75 9.33 1.28 -0.21
C LEU A 75 9.72 2.75 -0.07
N ARG A 76 9.67 3.31 1.14
CA ARG A 76 10.13 4.69 1.41
C ARG A 76 11.63 4.88 1.18
N GLN A 77 12.44 3.85 1.43
CA GLN A 77 13.88 3.91 1.16
C GLN A 77 14.18 3.86 -0.34
N GLN A 78 13.47 2.99 -1.07
CA GLN A 78 13.62 2.81 -2.52
C GLN A 78 13.07 4.01 -3.32
N ILE A 79 11.94 4.57 -2.88
CA ILE A 79 11.31 5.72 -3.52
C ILE A 79 11.94 6.98 -2.91
N HIS A 80 13.03 7.48 -3.51
CA HIS A 80 13.72 8.72 -3.11
C HIS A 80 12.90 10.01 -3.26
N THR A 81 11.59 9.90 -3.49
CA THR A 81 10.71 11.06 -3.61
C THR A 81 10.02 11.27 -2.27
N GLU A 82 10.35 12.36 -1.58
CA GLU A 82 9.61 12.88 -0.41
C GLU A 82 8.19 13.38 -0.79
N THR A 83 7.50 12.66 -1.67
CA THR A 83 6.13 12.96 -2.05
C THR A 83 5.22 12.51 -0.91
N ARG A 84 5.02 13.40 0.07
CA ARG A 84 3.94 13.27 1.06
C ARG A 84 2.61 13.49 0.36
N ALA A 85 2.03 12.43 -0.21
CA ALA A 85 0.63 12.43 -0.58
C ALA A 85 -0.18 12.34 0.71
N GLY A 86 -0.55 13.50 1.25
CA GLY A 86 -1.44 13.58 2.40
C GLY A 86 -2.87 13.30 1.97
N TRP A 87 -3.57 12.47 2.74
CA TRP A 87 -5.01 12.28 2.64
C TRP A 87 -5.66 12.77 3.92
N THR A 88 -6.65 13.64 3.80
CA THR A 88 -7.48 14.12 4.91
C THR A 88 -8.86 13.49 4.75
N LEU A 89 -9.33 12.78 5.78
CA LEU A 89 -10.67 12.21 5.82
C LEU A 89 -11.56 13.07 6.73
N LEU A 90 -12.56 13.72 6.14
CA LEU A 90 -13.59 14.47 6.85
C LEU A 90 -14.85 13.60 6.94
N ARG A 91 -15.38 13.41 8.14
CA ARG A 91 -16.63 12.67 8.35
C ARG A 91 -17.72 13.65 8.71
N SER A 92 -18.75 13.73 7.87
CA SER A 92 -19.92 14.58 8.11
C SER A 92 -21.15 13.72 8.38
N VAL A 93 -22.04 14.22 9.23
CA VAL A 93 -23.30 13.54 9.58
C VAL A 93 -24.45 14.52 9.33
N GLY A 94 -25.52 14.05 8.69
CA GLY A 94 -26.70 14.88 8.44
C GLY A 94 -26.54 15.91 7.31
N LEU A 95 -25.45 15.86 6.54
CA LEU A 95 -25.26 16.65 5.32
C LEU A 95 -25.45 15.77 4.09
N MET A 96 -26.26 16.24 3.14
CA MET A 96 -26.44 15.57 1.85
C MET A 96 -25.19 15.73 0.98
N GLU A 97 -24.79 14.65 0.31
CA GLU A 97 -23.64 14.61 -0.60
C GLU A 97 -23.74 15.67 -1.72
N SER A 98 -24.96 15.96 -2.20
CA SER A 98 -25.19 16.97 -3.23
C SER A 98 -24.74 18.37 -2.81
N ASN A 99 -24.99 18.75 -1.55
CA ASN A 99 -24.61 20.07 -1.04
C ASN A 99 -23.09 20.15 -0.88
N LEU A 100 -22.49 19.09 -0.34
CA LEU A 100 -21.04 18.99 -0.18
C LEU A 100 -20.28 19.02 -1.51
N LYS A 101 -20.83 18.40 -2.57
CA LYS A 101 -20.27 18.48 -3.92
C LYS A 101 -20.30 19.88 -4.50
N GLN A 102 -21.35 20.65 -4.19
CA GLN A 102 -21.48 22.02 -4.66
C GLN A 102 -20.52 22.95 -3.90
N ASP A 103 -20.41 22.77 -2.59
CA ASP A 103 -19.52 23.58 -1.74
C ASP A 103 -18.02 23.30 -2.01
N LEU A 104 -17.67 22.09 -2.44
CA LEU A 104 -16.30 21.66 -2.76
C LEU A 104 -16.04 21.53 -4.26
N ALA A 105 -16.88 22.13 -5.10
CA ALA A 105 -16.80 22.00 -6.55
C ALA A 105 -15.48 22.56 -7.10
N ASP A 106 -14.97 23.64 -6.51
CA ASP A 106 -13.68 24.26 -6.83
C ASP A 106 -12.51 23.29 -6.59
N LEU A 107 -12.48 22.65 -5.41
CA LEU A 107 -11.45 21.69 -5.03
C LEU A 107 -11.54 20.38 -5.83
N ALA A 108 -12.76 19.96 -6.19
CA ALA A 108 -12.98 18.77 -7.00
C ALA A 108 -12.57 18.97 -8.48
N THR A 109 -12.56 20.21 -8.96
CA THR A 109 -12.20 20.54 -10.35
C THR A 109 -10.70 20.81 -10.52
N ASP A 110 -9.98 21.11 -9.44
CA ASP A 110 -8.54 21.34 -9.47
C ASP A 110 -7.75 20.03 -9.73
N PRO A 111 -6.95 19.92 -10.80
CA PRO A 111 -6.14 18.73 -11.09
C PRO A 111 -5.04 18.43 -10.04
N GLN A 112 -4.73 19.38 -9.14
CA GLN A 112 -3.81 19.18 -8.03
C GLN A 112 -4.46 18.50 -6.82
N HIS A 113 -5.79 18.52 -6.74
CA HIS A 113 -6.56 17.97 -5.64
C HIS A 113 -7.44 16.81 -6.12
N ARG A 114 -7.61 15.81 -5.27
CA ARG A 114 -8.48 14.67 -5.53
C ARG A 114 -9.44 14.51 -4.38
N VAL A 115 -10.70 14.83 -4.63
CA VAL A 115 -11.77 14.72 -3.66
C VAL A 115 -12.65 13.52 -4.03
N THR A 116 -12.92 12.65 -3.06
CA THR A 116 -13.86 11.54 -3.22
C THR A 116 -14.88 11.55 -2.10
N PHE A 117 -16.13 11.29 -2.46
CA PHE A 117 -17.26 11.26 -1.53
C PHE A 117 -17.73 9.81 -1.37
N ASP A 118 -17.96 9.39 -0.14
CA ASP A 118 -18.50 8.08 0.21
C ASP A 118 -19.61 8.24 1.24
N SER A 119 -20.84 7.96 0.82
CA SER A 119 -22.05 8.16 1.61
C SER A 119 -22.56 6.82 2.13
N PHE A 120 -22.57 6.65 3.45
CA PHE A 120 -23.07 5.44 4.11
C PHE A 120 -23.97 5.78 5.29
N ALA A 121 -25.20 5.24 5.28
CA ALA A 121 -26.16 5.31 6.39
C ALA A 121 -26.35 6.71 7.02
N GLY A 122 -26.50 7.76 6.20
CA GLY A 122 -26.71 9.14 6.66
C GLY A 122 -25.45 9.89 7.11
N GLN A 123 -24.28 9.27 6.92
CA GLN A 123 -22.97 9.90 7.06
C GLN A 123 -22.33 10.03 5.68
N THR A 124 -21.69 11.17 5.42
CA THR A 124 -20.95 11.42 4.19
C THR A 124 -19.49 11.62 4.55
N ASN A 125 -18.64 10.69 4.11
CA ASN A 125 -17.19 10.77 4.22
C ASN A 125 -16.64 11.49 3.00
N ILE A 126 -15.72 12.41 3.23
CA ILE A 126 -15.02 13.16 2.19
C ILE A 126 -13.54 12.87 2.38
N ALA A 127 -12.93 12.20 1.41
CA ALA A 127 -11.49 11.98 1.38
C ALA A 127 -10.87 12.95 0.38
N CYS A 128 -10.01 13.84 0.89
CA CYS A 128 -9.28 14.81 0.10
C CYS A 128 -7.80 14.40 0.08
N GLY A 129 -7.31 14.04 -1.10
CA GLY A 129 -5.90 13.83 -1.37
C GLY A 129 -5.33 15.03 -2.13
N CYS A 130 -4.12 15.45 -1.78
CA CYS A 130 -3.38 16.41 -2.60
C CYS A 130 -2.29 15.68 -3.38
N ARG A 131 -2.13 16.02 -4.66
CA ARG A 131 -0.99 15.54 -5.42
C ARG A 131 0.26 16.15 -4.79
N PRO A 132 1.23 15.33 -4.40
CA PRO A 132 2.35 15.83 -3.63
C PRO A 132 3.19 16.79 -4.47
N ILE A 133 3.28 18.03 -4.00
CA ILE A 133 4.08 19.08 -4.62
C ILE A 133 5.54 18.72 -4.42
N ARG A 134 6.33 18.65 -5.50
CA ARG A 134 7.79 18.54 -5.42
C ARG A 134 8.32 19.77 -4.69
N THR A 135 8.56 19.66 -3.39
CA THR A 135 9.34 20.64 -2.64
C THR A 135 10.76 20.60 -3.19
N ARG A 136 11.09 21.52 -4.11
CA ARG A 136 12.49 21.81 -4.41
C ARG A 136 13.12 22.31 -3.12
N LYS A 137 14.07 21.53 -2.58
CA LYS A 137 14.91 21.96 -1.47
C LYS A 137 15.58 23.27 -1.89
N CYS A 138 15.09 24.42 -1.41
CA CYS A 138 15.82 25.68 -1.55
C CYS A 138 17.13 25.51 -0.78
N ARG A 139 18.23 25.34 -1.51
CA ARG A 139 19.58 25.53 -0.99
C ARG A 139 19.67 27.00 -0.60
N MET A 140 19.58 27.30 0.69
CA MET A 140 20.08 28.57 1.22
C MET A 140 21.61 28.46 1.25
N ASN A 141 22.25 29.39 0.52
CA ASN A 141 23.69 29.67 0.58
C ASN A 141 24.07 30.25 1.94
#